data_AF-A0A498RCV3-F1
#
_entry.id   AF-A0A498RCV3-F1
#
_cell.length_a   1.000
_cell.length_b   1.000
_cell.length_c   1.000
_cell.angle_alpha   90.00
_cell.angle_beta   90.00
_cell.angle_gamma   90.00
#
_symmetry.space_group_name_H-M   'P 1'
#
loop_
_entity.id
_entity.type
_entity.pdbx_description
1 polymer ?
#
loop_
_entity_poly.entity_id
_entity_poly.type
_entity_poly.pdbx_seq_one_letter_code
_entity_poly.pdbx_strand_id
1 'polypeptide(L)' 'MRGLKELWKEIEQLQEELHKIISKKGINSPDAIRASQEFRNKMREYNDLENPIEP' A
#
# COMPACT_ATOMS: atom_id res chain seq x y z
N MET A 1 -16.73 7.53 -7.40
CA MET A 1 -15.43 7.08 -7.90
C MET A 1 -14.37 7.70 -7.01
N ARG A 2 -13.61 6.91 -6.26
CA ARG A 2 -12.37 7.41 -5.64
C ARG A 2 -11.41 7.76 -6.78
N GLY A 3 -10.83 8.95 -6.71
CA GLY A 3 -9.85 9.37 -7.72
C GLY A 3 -8.48 8.72 -7.47
N LEU A 4 -7.69 8.54 -8.53
CA LEU A 4 -6.29 8.08 -8.43
C LEU A 4 -5.47 8.86 -7.38
N LYS A 5 -5.75 10.16 -7.23
CA LYS A 5 -5.12 11.04 -6.24
C LYS A 5 -5.41 10.62 -4.78
N GLU A 6 -6.62 10.14 -4.49
CA GLU A 6 -6.98 9.68 -3.14
C GLU A 6 -6.30 8.34 -2.84
N LEU A 7 -6.25 7.45 -3.83
CA LEU A 7 -5.54 6.17 -3.71
C LEU A 7 -4.04 6.37 -3.49
N TRP A 8 -3.44 7.31 -4.22
CA TRP A 8 -2.03 7.65 -4.01
C TRP A 8 -1.77 8.14 -2.58
N LYS A 9 -2.63 9.00 -2.05
CA LYS A 9 -2.51 9.48 -0.66
C LYS A 9 -2.64 8.34 0.36
N GLU A 10 -3.54 7.38 0.12
CA GLU A 10 -3.67 6.18 0.96
C GLU A 10 -2.42 5.30 0.89
N ILE A 11 -1.80 5.16 -0.29
CA ILE A 11 -0.53 4.45 -0.48
C ILE A 11 0.61 5.11 0.31
N GLU A 12 0.72 6.44 0.26
CA GLU A 12 1.73 7.19 1.03
C GLU A 12 1.58 6.97 2.53
N GLN A 13 0.33 6.97 3.04
CA GLN A 13 0.04 6.68 4.45
C GLN A 13 0.45 5.26 4.83
N LEU A 14 0.09 4.27 4.02
CA LEU A 14 0.46 2.86 4.26
C LEU A 14 1.98 2.66 4.21
N GLN A 15 2.69 3.38 3.34
CA GLN A 15 4.15 3.34 3.29
C GLN A 15 4.77 3.88 4.59
N GLU A 16 4.26 5.00 5.11
CA GLU A 16 4.74 5.59 6.36
C GLU A 16 4.46 4.67 7.57
N GLU A 17 3.27 4.07 7.63
CA GLU A 17 2.92 3.09 8.68
C GLU A 17 3.79 1.84 8.61
N LEU A 18 4.01 1.30 7.41
CA LEU A 18 4.90 0.16 7.21
C LEU A 18 6.32 0.49 7.70
N HIS A 19 6.85 1.66 7.35
CA HIS A 19 8.18 2.08 7.80
C HIS A 19 8.24 2.19 9.33
N LYS A 20 7.22 2.76 9.98
CA LYS A 20 7.14 2.82 11.45
C LYS A 20 7.09 1.42 12.08
N ILE A 21 6.34 0.49 11.50
CA ILE A 21 6.22 -0.88 12.00
C ILE A 21 7.55 -1.61 11.84
N ILE A 22 8.20 -1.51 10.68
CA ILE A 22 9.51 -2.12 10.42
C ILE A 22 10.55 -1.55 11.39
N SER A 23 10.57 -0.24 11.60
CA SER A 23 11.50 0.42 12.52
C SER A 23 11.33 -0.04 13.97
N LYS A 24 10.10 -0.33 14.41
CA LYS A 24 9.80 -0.74 15.80
C LYS A 24 9.88 -2.23 16.04
N LYS A 25 9.39 -3.04 15.09
CA LYS A 25 9.14 -4.48 15.27
C LYS A 25 10.02 -5.35 14.38
N GLY A 26 10.72 -4.76 13.42
CA GLY A 26 11.52 -5.45 12.42
C GLY A 26 10.70 -5.89 11.21
N ILE A 27 11.42 -6.06 10.09
CA ILE A 27 10.84 -6.36 8.76
C ILE A 27 10.13 -7.72 8.70
N ASN A 28 10.54 -8.68 9.51
CA ASN A 28 9.97 -10.03 9.56
C ASN A 28 8.88 -10.19 10.61
N SER A 29 8.48 -9.12 11.30
CA SER A 29 7.39 -9.21 12.28
C SER A 29 6.06 -9.52 11.59
N PRO A 30 5.14 -10.25 12.23
CA PRO A 30 3.81 -10.50 11.69
C PRO A 30 3.07 -9.22 11.29
N ASP A 31 3.27 -8.14 12.05
CA ASP A 31 2.68 -6.83 11.76
C ASP A 31 3.29 -6.17 10.52
N ALA A 32 4.61 -6.26 10.33
CA ALA A 32 5.26 -5.75 9.11
C ALA A 32 4.82 -6.52 7.87
N ILE A 33 4.63 -7.84 7.99
CA ILE A 33 4.14 -8.68 6.88
C ILE A 33 2.71 -8.29 6.50
N ARG A 34 1.81 -8.09 7.49
CA ARG A 34 0.43 -7.64 7.24
C ARG A 34 0.40 -6.25 6.58
N ALA A 35 1.11 -5.27 7.15
CA ALA A 35 1.19 -3.93 6.58
C ALA A 35 1.79 -3.93 5.16
N SER A 36 2.77 -4.81 4.89
CA SER A 36 3.34 -4.97 3.54
C SER A 36 2.35 -5.59 2.55
N GLN A 37 1.42 -6.44 3.00
CA GLN A 37 0.36 -6.98 2.15
C GLN A 37 -0.69 -5.92 1.85
N GLU A 38 -1.13 -5.15 2.85
CA GLU A 38 -2.06 -4.05 2.66
C GLU A 38 -1.51 -2.99 1.69
N PHE A 39 -0.25 -2.58 1.88
CA PHE A 39 0.44 -1.67 0.95
C PHE A 39 0.45 -2.20 -0.49
N ARG A 40 0.80 -3.48 -0.67
CA ARG A 40 0.83 -4.10 -2.01
C ARG A 40 -0.56 -4.21 -2.66
N ASN A 41 -1.59 -4.53 -1.87
CA ASN A 41 -2.96 -4.57 -2.37
C ASN A 41 -3.40 -3.19 -2.87
N LYS A 42 -3.01 -2.13 -2.13
CA LYS A 42 -3.36 -0.76 -2.50
C LYS A 42 -2.64 -0.26 -3.74
N MET A 43 -1.35 -0.58 -3.86
CA MET A 43 -0.57 -0.33 -5.07
C MET A 43 -1.18 -1.03 -6.30
N ARG A 44 -1.69 -2.26 -6.13
CA ARG A 44 -2.39 -2.95 -7.22
C ARG A 44 -3.69 -2.23 -7.60
N GLU A 45 -4.51 -1.85 -6.64
CA GLU A 45 -5.75 -1.07 -6.91
C GLU A 45 -5.44 0.23 -7.67
N TYR A 46 -4.38 0.93 -7.29
CA TYR A 46 -3.93 2.13 -8.02
C TYR A 46 -3.49 1.79 -9.45
N ASN A 47 -2.66 0.76 -9.62
CA ASN A 47 -2.17 0.36 -10.94
C ASN A 47 -3.30 -0.14 -11.86
N ASP A 48 -4.27 -0.87 -11.35
CA ASP A 48 -5.43 -1.36 -12.13
C ASP A 48 -6.32 -0.19 -12.61
N LEU A 49 -6.35 0.91 -11.87
CA LEU A 49 -7.09 2.12 -12.24
C LEU A 49 -6.27 3.09 -13.11
N GLU A 50 -4.95 3.14 -12.94
CA GLU A 50 -4.04 3.97 -13.74
C GLU A 50 -3.78 3.34 -15.11
N ASN A 51 -3.59 2.03 -15.14
CA ASN A 51 -3.35 1.21 -16.32
C ASN A 51 -4.41 0.10 -16.37
N PRO A 52 -5.66 0.42 -16.75
CA PRO A 52 -6.65 -0.61 -16.99
C PRO A 52 -6.12 -1.50 -18.10
N ILE A 53 -5.78 -2.75 -17.78
CA ILE A 53 -5.46 -3.75 -18.80
C ILE A 53 -6.73 -3.89 -19.63
N GLU A 54 -6.71 -3.37 -20.87
CA GLU A 54 -7.78 -3.64 -21.82
C GLU A 54 -7.89 -5.17 -22.00
N PRO A 55 -9.11 -5.73 -21.98
CA PRO A 55 -9.33 -7.18 -22.06
C PRO A 55 -8.82 -7.81 -23.37
#